data_AF-A0A3D5FGJ4-F1
#
_entry.id   AF-A0A3D5FGJ4-F1
#
_cell.length_a   1.000
_cell.length_b   1.000
_cell.length_c   1.000
_cell.angle_alpha   90.00
_cell.angle_beta   90.00
_cell.angle_gamma   90.00
#
_symmetry.space_group_name_H-M   'P 1'
#
loop_
_entity.id
_entity.type
_entity.pdbx_description
1 polymer ?
#
loop_
_entity_poly.entity_id
_entity_poly.type
_entity_poly.pdbx_seq_one_letter_code
_entity_poly.pdbx_strand_id
1 'polypeptide(L)'
;MVLHCVRNAACGGTLEAIDHEIIYGLLYRLDPAYTHALSAPDAMTIPLNDDAGGKVRGVCSGPVFFWEGRNLFMRYTERKRNILWKGDGCTGEAAQALASVLETNRDLVVRRRLTPGEGMVCNNVPHRREAFTDALDAQHGRLLYRGRFHHAIAPTVAAAKPVRQ
;
A
#
# COMPACT_ATOMS: atom_id res chain seq x y z
N MET A 1 7.33 -3.14 -5.92
CA MET A 1 8.14 -2.75 -4.75
C MET A 1 8.90 -3.97 -4.25
N VAL A 2 10.15 -3.77 -3.82
CA VAL A 2 10.95 -4.78 -3.12
C VAL A 2 11.39 -4.25 -1.77
N LEU A 3 11.36 -5.08 -0.74
CA LEU A 3 12.02 -4.88 0.55
C LEU A 3 12.98 -6.04 0.79
N HIS A 4 14.18 -5.75 1.26
CA HIS A 4 15.16 -6.75 1.67
C HIS A 4 15.72 -6.40 3.05
N CYS A 5 15.73 -7.36 3.97
CA CYS A 5 16.26 -7.20 5.31
C CYS A 5 17.72 -7.62 5.35
N VAL A 6 18.61 -6.65 5.58
CA VAL A 6 20.02 -6.90 5.86
C VAL A 6 20.22 -7.14 7.35
N ARG A 7 19.55 -6.32 8.18
CA ARG A 7 19.51 -6.45 9.64
C ARG A 7 18.12 -6.11 10.15
N ASN A 8 17.56 -6.96 11.00
CA ASN A 8 16.30 -6.71 11.70
C ASN A 8 16.53 -5.89 12.98
N ALA A 9 15.47 -5.25 13.50
CA ALA A 9 15.51 -4.59 14.80
C ALA A 9 15.67 -5.60 15.95
N ALA A 10 16.09 -5.14 17.13
CA ALA A 10 16.20 -5.95 18.33
C ALA A 10 14.82 -6.44 18.82
N CYS A 11 13.81 -5.58 18.80
CA CYS A 11 12.41 -5.93 19.05
C CYS A 11 11.45 -5.22 18.09
N GLY A 12 10.27 -5.81 17.89
CA GLY A 12 9.24 -5.28 16.98
C GLY A 12 9.68 -5.23 15.52
N GLY A 13 9.16 -4.25 14.79
CA GLY A 13 9.50 -4.00 13.39
C GLY A 13 8.84 -4.96 12.40
N THR A 14 7.80 -5.66 12.85
CA THR A 14 6.95 -6.51 12.03
C THR A 14 6.40 -5.73 10.84
N LEU A 15 6.54 -6.31 9.65
CA LEU A 15 5.89 -5.86 8.45
C LEU A 15 4.46 -6.39 8.44
N GLU A 16 3.51 -5.49 8.22
CA GLU A 16 2.12 -5.82 7.97
C GLU A 16 1.78 -5.41 6.55
N ALA A 17 1.19 -6.31 5.76
CA ALA A 17 0.76 -6.05 4.40
C ALA A 17 -0.57 -6.74 4.10
N ILE A 18 -1.40 -6.12 3.26
CA ILE A 18 -2.68 -6.66 2.83
C ILE A 18 -2.85 -6.42 1.34
N ASP A 19 -3.44 -7.38 0.62
CA ASP A 19 -3.72 -7.22 -0.79
C ASP A 19 -4.83 -6.19 -1.02
N HIS A 20 -4.55 -5.19 -1.84
CA HIS A 20 -5.53 -4.22 -2.27
C HIS A 20 -6.73 -4.78 -3.03
N GLU A 21 -6.61 -5.93 -3.71
CA GLU A 21 -7.75 -6.60 -4.35
C GLU A 21 -8.74 -7.15 -3.32
N ILE A 22 -8.23 -7.66 -2.19
CA ILE A 22 -9.06 -8.08 -1.06
C ILE A 22 -9.81 -6.88 -0.47
N ILE A 23 -9.10 -5.75 -0.26
CA ILE A 23 -9.72 -4.51 0.24
C ILE A 23 -10.84 -4.06 -0.70
N TYR A 24 -10.57 -4.02 -2.01
CA TYR A 24 -11.55 -3.64 -3.03
C TYR A 24 -12.78 -4.55 -2.98
N GLY A 25 -12.58 -5.88 -2.94
CA GLY A 25 -13.67 -6.85 -2.87
C GLY A 25 -14.50 -6.73 -1.60
N LEU A 26 -13.88 -6.48 -0.44
CA LEU A 26 -14.60 -6.26 0.82
C LEU A 26 -15.45 -4.97 0.77
N LEU A 27 -14.90 -3.89 0.24
CA LEU A 27 -15.64 -2.64 0.05
C LEU A 27 -16.80 -2.81 -0.92
N TYR A 28 -16.57 -3.48 -2.05
CA TYR A 28 -17.60 -3.76 -3.04
C TYR A 28 -18.75 -4.58 -2.46
N ARG A 29 -18.43 -5.54 -1.57
CA ARG A 29 -19.44 -6.35 -0.88
C ARG A 29 -20.23 -5.57 0.16
N LEU A 30 -19.64 -4.53 0.78
CA LEU A 30 -20.36 -3.64 1.69
C LEU A 30 -21.31 -2.74 0.91
N ASP A 31 -20.80 -2.06 -0.11
CA ASP A 31 -21.59 -1.28 -1.07
C ASP A 31 -20.76 -1.04 -2.34
N PRO A 32 -21.22 -1.46 -3.53
CA PRO A 32 -20.55 -1.15 -4.80
C PRO A 32 -20.28 0.36 -5.00
N ALA A 33 -21.15 1.23 -4.49
CA ALA A 33 -20.99 2.68 -4.54
C ALA A 33 -19.69 3.16 -3.88
N TYR A 34 -19.19 2.47 -2.86
CA TYR A 34 -17.94 2.83 -2.19
C TYR A 34 -16.72 2.65 -3.09
N THR A 35 -16.65 1.54 -3.84
CA THR A 35 -15.56 1.35 -4.80
C THR A 35 -15.64 2.33 -5.96
N HIS A 36 -16.85 2.70 -6.38
CA HIS A 36 -17.04 3.72 -7.41
C HIS A 36 -16.59 5.11 -6.92
N ALA A 37 -17.03 5.53 -5.72
CA ALA A 37 -16.62 6.80 -5.11
C ALA A 37 -15.10 6.89 -4.89
N LEU A 38 -14.49 5.82 -4.37
CA LEU A 38 -13.04 5.74 -4.18
C LEU A 38 -12.26 5.62 -5.50
N SER A 39 -12.91 5.30 -6.61
CA SER A 39 -12.29 5.29 -7.95
C SER A 39 -12.47 6.59 -8.71
N ALA A 40 -13.16 7.59 -8.14
CA ALA A 40 -13.32 8.90 -8.77
C ALA A 40 -11.96 9.60 -8.92
N PRO A 41 -11.71 10.31 -10.05
CA PRO A 41 -10.41 10.93 -10.32
C PRO A 41 -10.02 12.02 -9.33
N ASP A 42 -10.94 12.48 -8.49
CA ASP A 42 -10.71 13.47 -7.44
C ASP A 42 -11.07 12.96 -6.03
N ALA A 43 -11.24 11.65 -5.85
CA ALA A 43 -11.67 11.03 -4.59
C ALA A 43 -10.77 11.42 -3.39
N MET A 44 -9.45 11.43 -3.62
CA MET A 44 -8.45 11.68 -2.58
C MET A 44 -7.42 12.70 -3.04
N THR A 45 -7.17 13.71 -2.22
CA THR A 45 -6.15 14.73 -2.44
C THR A 45 -5.12 14.69 -1.33
N ILE A 46 -3.85 14.54 -1.70
CA ILE A 46 -2.72 14.65 -0.76
C ILE A 46 -2.17 16.07 -0.90
N PRO A 47 -2.28 16.93 0.13
CA PRO A 47 -1.93 18.35 0.04
C PRO A 47 -0.41 18.55 -0.14
N LEU A 48 -0.02 19.80 -0.39
CA LEU A 48 1.37 20.22 -0.45
C LEU A 48 2.12 19.71 0.79
N ASN A 49 3.31 19.17 0.60
CA ASN A 49 4.17 18.76 1.72
C ASN A 49 5.20 19.86 1.97
N ASP A 50 5.05 20.62 3.06
CA ASP A 50 6.02 21.62 3.54
C ASP A 50 7.09 20.96 4.42
N ASP A 51 7.75 19.92 3.91
CA ASP A 51 8.92 19.37 4.60
C ASP A 51 10.15 20.21 4.22
N ALA A 52 10.75 20.86 5.23
CA ALA A 52 11.92 21.75 5.17
C ALA A 52 13.23 21.11 4.63
N GLY A 53 13.16 19.97 3.95
CA GLY A 53 14.28 19.14 3.49
C GLY A 53 14.45 19.02 1.98
N GLY A 54 13.76 19.85 1.17
CA GLY A 54 14.28 20.20 -0.16
C GLY A 54 13.60 19.59 -1.41
N LYS A 55 12.44 18.93 -1.30
CA LYS A 55 11.58 18.69 -2.48
C LYS A 55 10.12 18.92 -2.15
N VAL A 56 9.62 20.09 -2.56
CA VAL A 56 8.20 20.44 -2.49
C VAL A 56 7.43 19.50 -3.41
N ARG A 57 6.62 18.62 -2.83
CA ARG A 57 5.68 17.79 -3.60
C ARG A 57 4.40 18.60 -3.75
N GLY A 58 4.06 18.98 -4.97
CA GLY A 58 2.80 19.64 -5.29
C GLY A 58 1.58 18.87 -4.82
N VAL A 59 0.43 19.55 -4.79
CA VAL A 59 -0.88 18.92 -4.53
C VAL A 59 -1.09 17.77 -5.51
N CYS A 60 -1.54 16.63 -5.00
CA CYS A 60 -1.76 15.43 -5.81
C CYS A 60 -3.16 14.86 -5.53
N SER A 61 -4.08 15.13 -6.44
CA SER A 61 -5.44 14.56 -6.47
C SER A 61 -5.49 13.33 -7.37
N GLY A 62 -6.48 12.46 -7.16
CA GLY A 62 -6.59 11.20 -7.89
C GLY A 62 -7.53 10.20 -7.21
N PRO A 63 -7.77 9.04 -7.85
CA PRO A 63 -8.55 7.96 -7.28
C PRO A 63 -7.76 7.17 -6.23
N VAL A 64 -8.42 6.54 -5.26
CA VAL A 64 -7.78 5.55 -4.38
C VAL A 64 -7.55 4.25 -5.14
N PHE A 65 -8.55 3.80 -5.89
CA PHE A 65 -8.48 2.60 -6.73
C PHE A 65 -8.50 2.97 -8.20
N PHE A 66 -7.64 2.35 -9.01
CA PHE A 66 -7.62 2.58 -10.45
C PHE A 66 -7.15 1.34 -11.19
N TRP A 67 -7.58 1.21 -12.43
CA TRP A 67 -7.27 0.06 -13.27
C TRP A 67 -6.27 0.47 -14.36
N GLU A 68 -5.23 -0.33 -14.56
CA GLU A 68 -4.41 -0.28 -15.78
C GLU A 68 -4.57 -1.60 -16.53
N GLY A 69 -5.33 -1.57 -17.61
CA GLY A 69 -5.77 -2.78 -18.31
C GLY A 69 -6.62 -3.67 -17.40
N ARG A 70 -6.11 -4.85 -17.05
CA ARG A 70 -6.80 -5.83 -16.19
C ARG A 70 -6.33 -5.80 -14.73
N ASN A 71 -5.32 -4.99 -14.42
CA ASN A 71 -4.72 -4.94 -13.09
C ASN A 71 -5.36 -3.81 -12.28
N LEU A 72 -5.85 -4.14 -11.10
CA LEU A 72 -6.23 -3.14 -10.10
C LEU A 72 -4.96 -2.59 -9.45
N PHE A 73 -5.00 -1.31 -9.10
CA PHE A 73 -3.99 -0.65 -8.31
C PHE A 73 -4.65 0.18 -7.22
N MET A 74 -3.89 0.42 -6.15
CA MET A 74 -4.32 1.24 -5.03
C MET A 74 -3.25 2.28 -4.69
N ARG A 75 -3.67 3.54 -4.54
CA ARG A 75 -2.89 4.59 -3.90
C ARG A 75 -3.61 5.02 -2.63
N TYR A 76 -2.97 4.84 -1.49
CA TYR A 76 -3.57 5.16 -0.20
C TYR A 76 -2.51 5.39 0.86
N THR A 77 -2.83 6.25 1.83
CA THR A 77 -2.02 6.45 3.03
C THR A 77 -2.93 6.64 4.24
N GLU A 78 -2.76 5.86 5.29
CA GLU A 78 -3.56 6.02 6.52
C GLU A 78 -3.20 7.29 7.33
N ARG A 79 -2.14 8.00 6.93
CA ARG A 79 -1.70 9.24 7.60
C ARG A 79 -2.74 10.36 7.40
N LYS A 80 -3.74 10.43 8.29
CA LYS A 80 -4.90 11.34 8.24
C LYS A 80 -4.53 12.81 7.98
N ARG A 81 -3.42 13.29 8.56
CA ARG A 81 -2.92 14.66 8.33
C ARG A 81 -2.52 14.97 6.88
N ASN A 82 -2.45 13.94 6.03
CA ASN A 82 -2.00 14.05 4.65
C ASN A 82 -3.10 13.70 3.64
N ILE A 83 -4.38 13.67 4.01
CA ILE A 83 -5.47 13.39 3.06
C ILE A 83 -6.62 14.38 3.24
N LEU A 84 -7.09 14.91 2.11
CA LEU A 84 -8.38 15.54 1.94
C LEU A 84 -9.24 14.65 1.05
N TRP A 85 -10.44 14.30 1.51
CA TRP A 85 -11.41 13.53 0.73
C TRP A 85 -12.28 14.47 -0.10
N LYS A 86 -12.80 13.96 -1.22
CA LYS A 86 -13.86 14.64 -1.97
C LYS A 86 -15.04 14.92 -1.03
N GLY A 87 -15.60 16.13 -1.10
CA GLY A 87 -16.56 16.65 -0.13
C GLY A 87 -17.99 16.12 -0.24
N ASP A 88 -18.22 15.00 -0.92
CA ASP A 88 -19.54 14.38 -1.02
C ASP A 88 -19.73 13.27 0.04
N GLY A 89 -20.99 13.02 0.39
CA GLY A 89 -21.34 12.05 1.44
C GLY A 89 -20.85 10.64 1.15
N CYS A 90 -20.97 10.19 -0.11
CA CYS A 90 -20.60 8.83 -0.49
C CYS A 90 -19.08 8.60 -0.37
N THR A 91 -18.25 9.55 -0.80
CA THR A 91 -16.79 9.46 -0.61
C THR A 91 -16.41 9.45 0.87
N GLY A 92 -17.09 10.26 1.70
CA GLY A 92 -16.88 10.27 3.14
C GLY A 92 -17.20 8.93 3.80
N GLU A 93 -18.35 8.34 3.48
CA GLU A 93 -18.76 7.01 3.95
C GLU A 93 -17.80 5.93 3.46
N ALA A 94 -17.42 5.96 2.19
CA ALA A 94 -16.48 5.00 1.60
C ALA A 94 -15.09 5.07 2.26
N ALA A 95 -14.61 6.28 2.60
CA ALA A 95 -13.35 6.47 3.32
C ALA A 95 -13.42 5.89 4.75
N GLN A 96 -14.56 6.03 5.43
CA GLN A 96 -14.78 5.41 6.74
C GLN A 96 -14.86 3.89 6.63
N ALA A 97 -15.57 3.37 5.64
CA ALA A 97 -15.63 1.94 5.34
C ALA A 97 -14.24 1.37 5.04
N LEU A 98 -13.41 2.07 4.27
CA LEU A 98 -12.03 1.67 3.99
C LEU A 98 -11.19 1.57 5.29
N ALA A 99 -11.30 2.57 6.17
CA ALA A 99 -10.62 2.53 7.47
C ALA A 99 -11.11 1.35 8.33
N SER A 100 -12.42 1.10 8.35
CA SER A 100 -13.02 -0.02 9.07
C SER A 100 -12.55 -1.37 8.53
N VAL A 101 -12.50 -1.54 7.19
CA VAL A 101 -12.01 -2.76 6.54
C VAL A 101 -10.56 -3.05 6.96
N LEU A 102 -9.69 -2.04 6.94
CA LEU A 102 -8.29 -2.18 7.33
C LEU A 102 -8.11 -2.52 8.82
N GLU A 103 -9.00 -2.03 9.69
CA GLU A 103 -8.91 -2.26 11.13
C GLU A 103 -9.52 -3.60 11.55
N THR A 104 -10.61 -4.03 10.91
CA THR A 104 -11.39 -5.21 11.33
C THR A 104 -10.91 -6.53 10.71
N ASN A 105 -10.35 -6.51 9.50
CA ASN A 105 -9.95 -7.71 8.76
C ASN A 105 -8.47 -8.05 8.99
N ARG A 106 -8.06 -8.08 10.26
CA ARG A 106 -6.66 -8.27 10.66
C ARG A 106 -6.12 -9.67 10.34
N ASP A 107 -7.01 -10.64 10.18
CA ASP A 107 -6.75 -12.02 9.77
C ASP A 107 -6.30 -12.13 8.30
N LEU A 108 -6.71 -11.19 7.44
CA LEU A 108 -6.28 -11.12 6.04
C LEU A 108 -4.94 -10.39 5.86
N VAL A 109 -4.40 -9.83 6.94
CA VAL A 109 -3.11 -9.12 6.94
C VAL A 109 -1.97 -10.13 7.11
N VAL A 110 -1.07 -10.17 6.14
CA VAL A 110 0.20 -10.90 6.27
C VAL A 110 1.09 -10.15 7.25
N ARG A 111 1.47 -10.84 8.33
CA ARG A 111 2.40 -10.34 9.36
C ARG A 111 3.70 -11.11 9.31
N ARG A 112 4.81 -10.40 9.11
CA ARG A 112 6.15 -11.00 9.11
C ARG A 112 7.18 -10.07 9.73
N ARG A 113 7.86 -10.53 10.78
CA ARG A 113 9.12 -9.93 11.20
C ARG A 113 10.22 -10.53 10.31
N LEU A 114 10.67 -9.75 9.34
CA LEU A 114 11.73 -10.18 8.42
C LEU A 114 13.04 -10.40 9.20
N THR A 115 13.75 -11.48 8.88
CA THR A 115 15.10 -11.77 9.35
C THR A 115 16.14 -11.49 8.26
N PRO A 116 17.46 -11.42 8.57
CA PRO A 116 18.49 -11.20 7.56
C PRO A 116 18.39 -12.20 6.40
N GLY A 117 18.36 -11.70 5.17
CA GLY A 117 18.16 -12.51 3.97
C GLY A 117 16.71 -12.54 3.47
N GLU A 118 15.73 -12.26 4.32
CA GLU A 118 14.32 -12.25 3.92
C GLU A 118 13.91 -10.92 3.26
N GLY A 119 12.78 -10.96 2.55
CA GLY A 119 12.24 -9.79 1.87
C GLY A 119 10.78 -9.94 1.48
N MET A 120 10.23 -8.86 0.95
CA MET A 120 8.89 -8.84 0.34
C MET A 120 8.99 -8.25 -1.06
N VAL A 121 8.35 -8.92 -2.02
CA VAL A 121 8.15 -8.42 -3.38
C VAL A 121 6.65 -8.30 -3.61
N CYS A 122 6.17 -7.12 -4.01
CA CYS A 122 4.74 -6.88 -4.18
C CYS A 122 4.44 -5.73 -5.18
N ASN A 123 3.20 -5.66 -5.66
CA ASN A 123 2.69 -4.57 -6.51
C ASN A 123 2.33 -3.30 -5.71
N ASN A 124 3.24 -2.87 -4.82
CA ASN A 124 3.07 -1.68 -3.96
C ASN A 124 1.80 -1.72 -3.11
N VAL A 125 1.44 -2.91 -2.62
CA VAL A 125 0.27 -3.11 -1.75
C VAL A 125 0.36 -2.27 -0.47
N PRO A 126 -0.77 -1.91 0.15
CA PRO A 126 -0.78 -1.26 1.45
C PRO A 126 0.05 -2.05 2.47
N HIS A 127 0.98 -1.34 3.11
CA HIS A 127 1.84 -1.94 4.12
C HIS A 127 2.20 -0.92 5.19
N ARG A 128 2.41 -1.41 6.40
CA ARG A 128 2.96 -0.63 7.50
C ARG A 128 3.99 -1.45 8.26
N ARG A 129 4.71 -0.75 9.12
CA ARG A 129 5.71 -1.34 10.00
C ARG A 129 5.32 -1.02 11.42
N GLU A 130 5.31 -2.03 12.26
CA GLU A 130 5.19 -1.89 13.70
C GLU A 130 6.29 -0.97 14.27
N ALA A 131 6.05 -0.40 15.44
CA ALA A 131 7.11 0.22 16.23
C ALA A 131 8.23 -0.79 16.51
N PHE A 132 9.46 -0.29 16.69
CA PHE A 132 10.63 -1.12 16.89
C PHE A 132 11.69 -0.37 17.69
N THR A 133 12.58 -1.15 18.32
CA THR A 133 13.77 -0.64 18.99
C THR A 133 15.00 -1.31 18.40
N ASP A 134 16.00 -0.50 18.06
CA ASP A 134 17.29 -0.98 17.57
C ASP A 134 18.20 -1.43 18.71
N ALA A 135 19.24 -2.20 18.38
CA ALA A 135 20.32 -2.46 19.32
C ALA A 135 21.04 -1.14 19.68
N LEU A 136 21.61 -1.07 20.88
CA LEU A 136 22.22 0.13 21.44
C LEU A 136 23.50 0.58 20.70
N ASP A 137 24.12 -0.29 19.90
CA ASP A 137 25.27 0.06 19.09
C ASP A 137 24.87 0.38 17.62
N ALA A 138 25.34 1.52 17.13
CA ALA A 138 24.97 2.05 15.82
C ALA A 138 25.33 1.12 14.64
N GLN A 139 26.26 0.16 14.85
CA GLN A 139 26.65 -0.82 13.84
C GLN A 139 25.61 -1.95 13.65
N HIS A 140 24.69 -2.16 14.59
CA HIS A 140 23.67 -3.22 14.53
C HIS A 140 22.22 -2.70 14.48
N GLY A 141 22.03 -1.42 14.18
CA GLY A 141 20.70 -0.88 13.87
C GLY A 141 20.04 -1.58 12.68
N ARG A 142 18.71 -1.62 12.68
CA ARG A 142 17.89 -2.19 11.62
C ARG A 142 18.22 -1.57 10.27
N LEU A 143 18.52 -2.40 9.28
CA LEU A 143 18.82 -1.99 7.91
C LEU A 143 17.96 -2.77 6.91
N LEU A 144 17.11 -2.04 6.19
CA LEU A 144 16.32 -2.57 5.08
C LEU A 144 16.62 -1.77 3.81
N TYR A 145 16.83 -2.48 2.70
CA TYR A 145 16.82 -1.86 1.38
C TYR A 145 15.42 -1.91 0.79
N ARG A 146 15.04 -0.82 0.10
CA ARG A 146 13.76 -0.69 -0.58
C ARG A 146 13.97 -0.31 -2.04
N GLY A 147 13.53 -1.19 -2.94
CA GLY A 147 13.42 -0.91 -4.36
C GLY A 147 12.03 -0.39 -4.72
N ARG A 148 11.98 0.69 -5.51
CA ARG A 148 10.75 1.20 -6.13
C ARG A 148 10.83 0.96 -7.63
N PHE A 149 9.71 0.54 -8.19
CA PHE A 149 9.59 0.16 -9.60
C PHE A 149 8.35 0.84 -10.14
N HIS A 150 8.42 1.30 -11.40
CA HIS A 150 7.31 1.98 -12.07
C HIS A 150 6.29 1.01 -12.67
N HIS A 151 6.69 -0.24 -12.89
CA HIS A 151 5.83 -1.26 -13.47
C HIS A 151 5.47 -2.33 -12.43
N ALA A 152 4.26 -2.86 -12.57
CA ALA A 152 3.82 -4.03 -11.83
C ALA A 152 4.67 -5.25 -12.18
N ILE A 153 4.66 -6.23 -11.28
CA ILE A 153 5.17 -7.56 -11.52
C ILE A 153 4.28 -8.18 -12.59
N ALA A 154 4.79 -8.28 -13.82
CA ALA A 154 4.11 -8.99 -14.88
C ALA A 154 4.23 -10.51 -14.61
N PRO A 155 3.18 -11.30 -14.88
CA PRO A 155 3.34 -12.73 -15.02
C PRO A 155 4.45 -12.97 -16.04
N THR A 156 5.45 -13.78 -15.70
CA THR A 156 6.34 -14.31 -16.72
C THR A 156 5.48 -15.20 -17.60
N VAL A 157 4.94 -14.65 -18.69
CA VAL A 157 4.33 -15.47 -19.73
C VAL A 157 5.51 -16.24 -20.32
N ALA A 158 5.77 -17.44 -19.80
CA ALA A 158 6.46 -18.45 -20.59
C ALA A 158 5.63 -18.55 -21.85
N ALA A 159 6.17 -18.06 -22.98
CA ALA A 159 5.47 -18.05 -24.25
C ALA A 159 4.90 -19.45 -24.46
N ALA A 160 3.58 -19.58 -24.36
CA ALA A 160 2.92 -20.84 -24.66
C ALA A 160 3.29 -21.15 -26.11
N LYS A 161 4.07 -22.22 -26.32
CA LYS A 161 4.38 -22.67 -27.67
C LYS A 161 3.04 -22.88 -28.38
N PRO A 162 2.83 -22.31 -29.57
CA PRO A 162 1.59 -22.55 -30.30
C PRO A 162 1.46 -24.06 -30.51
N VAL A 163 0.35 -24.62 -30.04
CA VAL A 163 -0.06 -25.98 -30.39
C VAL A 163 -0.27 -25.95 -31.89
N ARG A 164 0.62 -26.61 -32.65
CA ARG A 164 0.42 -26.82 -34.09
C ARG A 164 -0.84 -27.67 -34.25
N GLN A 165 -1.82 -27.15 -34.98
CA GLN A 165 -2.91 -27.93 -35.56
C GLN A 165 -2.36 -28.77 -36.72
#